data_AF-A0A382PTV8-F1
#
_entry.id   AF-A0A382PTV8-F1
#
_cell.length_a   1.000
_cell.length_b   1.000
_cell.length_c   1.000
_cell.angle_alpha   90.00
_cell.angle_beta   90.00
_cell.angle_gamma   90.00
#
_symmetry.space_group_name_H-M   'P 1'
#
loop_
_entity.id
_entity.type
_entity.pdbx_description
1 polymer ?
#
loop_
_entity_poly.entity_id
_entity_poly.type
_entity_poly.pdbx_seq_one_letter_code
_entity_poly.pdbx_strand_id
1 'polypeptide(L)' 'IVGDVAFDEVSKVAKALTPVPGGVGPMTIACLLKNTIECFKKAQQIKTT' A
#
# COMPACT_ATOMS: atom_id res chain seq x y z
N ILE A 1 11.29 10.73 10.67
CA ILE A 1 10.02 10.01 10.92
C ILE A 1 10.39 8.57 11.25
N VAL A 2 9.79 8.02 12.30
CA VAL A 2 9.98 6.64 12.77
C VAL A 2 8.62 5.94 12.84
N GLY A 3 8.59 4.62 12.69
CA GLY A 3 7.37 3.82 12.81
C GLY A 3 7.11 3.37 14.25
N ASP A 4 6.02 2.63 14.45
CA ASP A 4 5.57 2.20 15.78
C ASP A 4 6.39 1.02 16.36
N VAL A 5 7.27 0.42 15.55
CA VAL A 5 7.99 -0.81 15.88
C VAL A 5 9.48 -0.53 16.08
N ALA A 6 10.06 -1.14 17.12
CA ALA A 6 11.51 -1.18 17.35
C ALA A 6 12.20 -2.08 16.30
N PHE A 7 12.59 -1.47 15.17
CA PHE A 7 13.06 -2.19 13.98
C PHE A 7 14.28 -3.09 14.27
N ASP A 8 15.24 -2.62 15.07
CA ASP A 8 16.49 -3.34 15.34
C ASP A 8 16.31 -4.62 16.17
N GLU A 9 15.34 -4.63 17.08
CA GLU A 9 15.03 -5.80 17.91
C GLU A 9 14.19 -6.80 17.12
N VAL A 10 13.16 -6.31 16.44
CA VAL A 10 12.20 -7.15 15.72
C VAL A 10 12.81 -7.73 14.43
N SER A 11 13.79 -7.06 13.82
CA SER A 11 14.50 -7.56 12.62
C SER A 11 15.22 -8.89 12.84
N LYS A 12 15.54 -9.23 14.09
CA LYS A 12 16.20 -10.49 14.46
C LYS A 12 15.24 -11.68 14.56
N VAL A 13 13.93 -11.41 14.66
CA VAL A 13 12.89 -12.42 14.90
C VAL A 13 11.93 -12.52 13.73
N ALA A 14 11.56 -11.40 13.13
CA ALA A 14 10.58 -11.36 12.04
C ALA A 14 11.20 -11.82 10.71
N LYS A 15 10.44 -12.62 9.95
CA LYS A 15 10.83 -13.09 8.61
C LYS A 15 10.89 -11.95 7.58
N ALA A 16 10.07 -10.91 7.76
CA ALA A 16 10.03 -9.73 6.90
C ALA A 16 9.51 -8.52 7.70
N LEU A 17 9.98 -7.32 7.34
CA LEU A 17 9.59 -6.06 7.94
C LEU A 17 9.36 -5.00 6.86
N THR A 18 8.44 -4.07 7.11
CA THR A 18 8.26 -2.89 6.26
C THR A 18 9.07 -1.73 6.83
N PRO A 19 9.93 -1.08 6.04
CA PRO A 19 10.73 0.03 6.54
C PRO A 19 9.87 1.28 6.73
N VAL A 20 10.21 2.09 7.73
CA VAL A 20 9.63 3.41 7.90
C VAL A 20 10.78 4.41 7.98
N PRO A 21 10.87 5.39 7.05
CA PRO A 21 9.97 5.64 5.92
C PRO A 21 10.15 4.64 4.75
N GLY A 22 9.19 4.62 3.82
CA GLY A 22 9.30 3.90 2.54
C GLY A 22 8.49 2.61 2.39
N GLY A 23 7.86 2.11 3.47
CA GLY A 23 7.03 0.91 3.45
C GLY A 23 5.58 1.18 3.04
N VAL A 24 4.69 1.27 4.02
CA VAL A 24 3.24 1.35 3.78
C VAL A 24 2.77 2.68 3.18
N GLY A 25 3.48 3.79 3.42
CA GLY A 25 3.07 5.12 2.95
C GLY A 25 2.94 5.22 1.42
N PRO A 26 3.98 4.87 0.63
CA PRO A 26 3.87 4.82 -0.84
C PRO A 26 2.77 3.89 -1.35
N MET A 27 2.52 2.77 -0.66
CA MET A 27 1.45 1.84 -1.03
C MET A 27 0.06 2.45 -0.88
N THR A 28 -0.17 3.38 0.05
CA THR A 28 -1.45 4.09 0.17
C THR A 28 -1.78 4.87 -1.10
N ILE A 29 -0.79 5.58 -1.67
CA ILE A 29 -0.96 6.34 -2.90
C ILE A 29 -1.20 5.39 -4.09
N ALA A 30 -0.41 4.32 -4.18
CA ALA A 30 -0.57 3.32 -5.23
C ALA A 30 -1.96 2.66 -5.21
N CYS A 31 -2.44 2.29 -4.02
CA CYS A 31 -3.76 1.69 -3.84
C CYS A 31 -4.90 2.65 -4.21
N LEU A 32 -4.77 3.94 -3.86
CA LEU A 32 -5.75 4.95 -4.28
C LEU A 32 -5.85 5.00 -5.81
N LEU A 33 -4.72 5.13 -6.51
CA LEU A 33 -4.69 5.20 -7.98
C LEU A 33 -5.23 3.92 -8.62
N LYS A 34 -4.85 2.75 -8.10
CA LYS A 34 -5.36 1.45 -8.56
C LYS A 34 -6.88 1.39 -8.43
N ASN A 35 -7.42 1.78 -7.28
CA ASN A 35 -8.86 1.77 -7.05
C ASN A 35 -9.59 2.76 -7.98
N THR A 36 -9.03 3.95 -8.21
CA THR A 36 -9.60 4.92 -9.17
C THR A 36 -9.67 4.34 -10.58
N ILE A 37 -8.61 3.69 -11.06
CA ILE A 37 -8.58 3.05 -12.38
C ILE A 37 -9.59 1.90 -12.47
N GLU A 38 -9.68 1.06 -11.43
CA GLU A 38 -10.64 -0.03 -11.38
C GLU A 38 -12.09 0.47 -11.41
N CYS A 39 -12.41 1.52 -10.65
CA CYS A 39 -13.72 2.17 -10.68
C CYS A 39 -14.03 2.75 -12.06
N PHE A 40 -13.05 3.40 -12.71
CA PHE A 40 -13.23 3.91 -14.06
C PHE A 40 -13.53 2.79 -15.07
N LYS A 41 -12.76 1.70 -15.05
CA LYS A 41 -12.99 0.54 -15.93
C LYS A 41 -14.38 -0.06 -15.73
N LYS A 42 -14.81 -0.21 -14.48
CA LYS A 42 -16.17 -0.69 -14.15
C LYS A 42 -17.26 0.25 -14.67
N ALA A 43 -17.09 1.56 -14.48
CA ALA A 43 -18.03 2.56 -14.96
C ALA A 43 -18.14 2.60 -16.50
N GLN A 44 -17.06 2.31 -17.23
CA GLN A 44 -17.09 2.20 -18.69
C GLN A 44 -17.80 0.93 -19.17
N GLN A 45 -17.65 -0.20 -18.48
CA GLN A 45 -18.34 -1.45 -18.84
C GLN A 45 -19.86 -1.36 -18.70
N ILE A 46 -20.36 -0.55 -17.77
CA ILE A 46 -21.81 -0.34 -17.55
C ILE A 46 -22.44 0.49 -18.70
N LYS A 47 -21.66 1.27 -19.46
CA LYS A 47 -22.19 2.12 -20.56
C LYS A 47 -22.37 1.38 -21.90
N THR A 48 -21.83 0.17 -22.02
CA THR A 48 -21.82 -0.61 -23.28
C THR A 48 -22.88 -1.72 -23.29
N THR A 49 -23.64 -1.89 -22.20
CA THR A 49 -24.82 -2.78 -22.12
C THR A 49 -26.07 -1.92 -22.11
#